data_AF-A0A7C6PJQ1-F1
#
_entry.id   AF-A0A7C6PJQ1-F1
#
_cell.length_a   1.000
_cell.length_b   1.000
_cell.length_c   1.000
_cell.angle_alpha   90.00
_cell.angle_beta   90.00
_cell.angle_gamma   90.00
#
_symmetry.space_group_name_H-M   'P 1'
#
loop_
_entity.id
_entity.type
_entity.pdbx_description
1 polymer ?
#
loop_
_entity_poly.entity_id
_entity_poly.type
_entity_poly.pdbx_seq_one_letter_code
_entity_poly.pdbx_strand_id
1 'polypeptide(L)'
;MSFRRPGRNERPAGQKQESKGAIERQVEKAGVGGLKALVIHSSRGRLSPLVEGVRRGLESNGWTVDTVAANPADSRPIAGGYDIVLVGSPALGFWHGRAADDIEPTLRRCRRLEGISAAAFVTPHAFATQSALRHLMALLEREGAFVRDFATLSTPHQAEEFGKRLARLR
;
A
#
# COMPACT_ATOMS: atom_id res chain seq x y z
N MET A 1 -62.20 -32.84 50.72
CA MET A 1 -62.06 -33.08 49.27
C MET A 1 -61.89 -31.74 48.58
N SER A 2 -60.69 -31.45 48.05
CA SER A 2 -60.33 -30.17 47.46
C SER A 2 -59.64 -30.46 46.14
N PHE A 3 -60.23 -30.04 45.01
CA PHE A 3 -59.63 -30.19 43.68
C PHE A 3 -59.46 -28.81 43.04
N ARG A 4 -58.20 -28.55 42.67
CA ARG A 4 -57.65 -27.29 42.16
C ARG A 4 -58.01 -27.06 40.69
N ARG A 5 -58.02 -25.78 40.32
CA ARG A 5 -58.10 -25.25 38.95
C ARG A 5 -56.93 -25.72 38.06
N PRO A 6 -57.13 -25.86 36.73
CA PRO A 6 -56.04 -26.11 35.80
C PRO A 6 -55.20 -24.85 35.52
N GLY A 7 -53.90 -25.09 35.39
CA GLY A 7 -52.84 -24.08 35.26
C GLY A 7 -52.71 -23.47 33.87
N ARG A 8 -52.16 -22.25 33.92
CA ARG A 8 -51.76 -21.34 32.85
C ARG A 8 -50.62 -21.96 32.02
N ASN A 9 -50.75 -21.91 30.70
CA ASN A 9 -49.75 -22.38 29.74
C ASN A 9 -48.72 -21.26 29.50
N GLU A 10 -47.56 -21.34 30.13
CA GLU A 10 -46.42 -20.45 29.91
C GLU A 10 -45.41 -21.17 28.99
N ARG A 11 -45.29 -20.73 27.74
CA ARG A 11 -44.16 -21.10 26.87
C ARG A 11 -43.03 -20.10 27.10
N PRO A 12 -41.78 -20.53 27.38
CA PRO A 12 -40.66 -19.62 27.43
C PRO A 12 -40.19 -19.26 26.02
N ALA A 13 -40.13 -17.95 25.75
CA ALA A 13 -39.37 -17.36 24.67
C ALA A 13 -37.90 -17.28 25.10
N GLY A 14 -36.99 -17.92 24.36
CA GLY A 14 -35.57 -17.78 24.68
C GLY A 14 -34.69 -18.85 24.07
N GLN A 15 -34.69 -18.99 22.74
CA GLN A 15 -33.68 -19.78 22.02
C GLN A 15 -33.62 -19.31 20.56
N LYS A 16 -33.14 -18.09 20.32
CA LYS A 16 -32.77 -17.67 18.95
C LYS A 16 -31.74 -16.54 18.84
N GLN A 17 -30.98 -16.26 19.90
CA GLN A 17 -29.98 -15.17 19.88
C GLN A 17 -28.53 -15.61 20.01
N GLU A 18 -28.23 -16.87 20.35
CA GLU A 18 -26.83 -17.31 20.51
C GLU A 18 -26.13 -17.71 19.21
N SER A 19 -26.88 -18.06 18.15
CA SER A 19 -26.25 -18.55 16.90
C SER A 19 -25.73 -17.45 15.97
N LYS A 20 -26.06 -16.17 16.19
CA LYS A 20 -25.52 -15.05 15.37
C LYS A 20 -24.12 -14.61 15.84
N GLY A 21 -23.90 -14.56 17.15
CA GLY A 21 -22.64 -14.08 17.72
C GLY A 21 -21.45 -15.05 17.55
N ALA A 22 -21.71 -16.34 17.35
CA ALA A 22 -20.66 -17.34 17.11
C ALA A 22 -20.14 -17.32 15.66
N ILE A 23 -21.03 -17.06 14.70
CA ILE A 23 -20.67 -16.98 13.27
C ILE A 23 -19.88 -15.69 13.02
N GLU A 24 -20.29 -14.56 13.62
CA GLU A 24 -19.59 -13.27 13.50
C GLU A 24 -18.16 -13.32 14.10
N ARG A 25 -17.98 -14.06 15.21
CA ARG A 25 -16.66 -14.25 15.84
C ARG A 25 -15.77 -15.29 15.14
N GLN A 26 -16.33 -16.15 14.30
CA GLN A 26 -15.54 -17.09 13.48
C GLN A 26 -15.05 -16.46 12.17
N VAL A 27 -15.65 -15.36 11.69
CA VAL A 27 -15.11 -14.60 10.56
C VAL A 27 -13.89 -13.75 10.98
N GLU A 28 -13.76 -13.41 12.26
CA GLU A 28 -12.66 -12.60 12.82
C GLU A 28 -11.40 -13.43 13.15
N LYS A 29 -11.50 -14.78 13.13
CA LYS A 29 -10.40 -15.71 13.48
C LYS A 29 -9.83 -16.51 12.31
N ALA A 30 -10.11 -16.11 11.08
CA ALA A 30 -9.28 -16.46 9.92
C ALA A 30 -8.42 -15.24 9.61
N GLY A 31 -7.09 -15.35 9.69
CA GLY A 31 -6.18 -14.24 9.42
C GLY A 31 -6.26 -13.77 7.97
N VAL A 32 -7.21 -12.90 7.66
CA VAL A 32 -7.24 -12.14 6.40
C VAL A 32 -6.35 -10.91 6.62
N GLY A 33 -5.04 -11.14 6.66
CA GLY A 33 -4.09 -10.06 6.46
C GLY A 33 -4.22 -9.61 5.01
N GLY A 34 -5.01 -8.55 4.76
CA GLY A 34 -5.07 -7.94 3.44
C GLY A 34 -3.67 -7.49 3.00
N LEU A 35 -3.39 -7.56 1.70
CA LEU A 35 -2.09 -7.14 1.17
C LEU A 35 -1.84 -5.66 1.47
N LYS A 36 -0.62 -5.31 1.85
CA LYS A 36 -0.24 -3.97 2.26
C LYS A 36 0.82 -3.40 1.34
N ALA A 37 0.61 -2.17 0.89
CA ALA A 37 1.58 -1.40 0.13
C ALA A 37 2.02 -0.16 0.88
N LEU A 38 3.31 0.18 0.79
CA LEU A 38 3.85 1.44 1.27
C LEU A 38 4.30 2.28 0.07
N VAL A 39 3.75 3.47 -0.11
CA VAL A 39 4.18 4.42 -1.13
C VAL A 39 5.05 5.50 -0.51
N ILE A 40 6.34 5.47 -0.79
CA ILE A 40 7.29 6.53 -0.46
C ILE A 40 7.38 7.46 -1.67
N HIS A 41 7.15 8.76 -1.52
CA HIS A 41 7.24 9.69 -2.66
C HIS A 41 8.05 10.93 -2.31
N SER A 42 8.74 11.49 -3.30
CA SER A 42 9.48 12.75 -3.14
C SER A 42 8.54 13.86 -2.67
N SER A 43 9.06 14.75 -1.82
CA SER A 43 8.46 16.04 -1.50
C SER A 43 8.65 17.07 -2.63
N ARG A 44 9.55 16.78 -3.57
CA ARG A 44 9.81 17.58 -4.76
C ARG A 44 8.80 17.25 -5.86
N GLY A 45 8.39 18.27 -6.60
CA GLY A 45 7.48 18.11 -7.74
C GLY A 45 6.04 17.81 -7.33
N ARG A 46 5.18 17.58 -8.32
CA ARG A 46 3.73 17.41 -8.11
C ARG A 46 3.33 15.94 -8.22
N LEU A 47 3.72 15.14 -7.22
CA LEU A 47 3.45 13.69 -7.22
C LEU A 47 2.13 13.30 -6.54
N SER A 48 1.53 14.15 -5.71
CA SER A 48 0.33 13.81 -4.95
C SER A 48 -0.81 13.24 -5.81
N PRO A 49 -1.13 13.80 -7.00
CA PRO A 49 -2.18 13.22 -7.86
C PRO A 49 -1.83 11.83 -8.40
N LEU A 50 -0.54 11.54 -8.58
CA LEU A 50 -0.08 10.23 -9.05
C LEU A 50 -0.07 9.21 -7.92
N VAL A 51 0.39 9.60 -6.73
CA VAL A 51 0.33 8.78 -5.52
C VAL A 51 -1.12 8.37 -5.23
N GLU A 52 -2.05 9.32 -5.34
CA GLU A 52 -3.48 9.05 -5.17
C GLU A 52 -4.05 8.12 -6.24
N GLY A 53 -3.64 8.29 -7.51
CA GLY A 53 -4.02 7.35 -8.58
C GLY A 53 -3.54 5.93 -8.27
N VAL A 54 -2.26 5.76 -7.93
CA VAL A 54 -1.67 4.47 -7.57
C VAL A 54 -2.39 3.84 -6.38
N ARG A 55 -2.68 4.65 -5.35
CA ARG A 55 -3.45 4.24 -4.17
C ARG A 55 -4.80 3.66 -4.57
N ARG A 56 -5.58 4.37 -5.38
CA ARG A 56 -6.88 3.89 -5.89
C ARG A 56 -6.75 2.58 -6.67
N GLY A 57 -5.73 2.47 -7.51
CA GLY A 57 -5.48 1.27 -8.31
C GLY A 57 -5.25 0.03 -7.43
N LEU A 58 -4.42 0.16 -6.40
CA LEU A 58 -4.16 -0.90 -5.42
C LEU A 58 -5.39 -1.22 -4.55
N GLU A 59 -6.03 -0.19 -3.99
CA GLU A 59 -7.18 -0.35 -3.08
C GLU A 59 -8.40 -0.95 -3.77
N SER A 60 -8.64 -0.63 -5.05
CA SER A 60 -9.70 -1.26 -5.84
C SER A 60 -9.53 -2.79 -5.99
N ASN A 61 -8.35 -3.31 -5.67
CA ASN A 61 -8.02 -4.74 -5.64
C ASN A 61 -7.81 -5.28 -4.21
N GLY A 62 -8.31 -4.58 -3.19
CA GLY A 62 -8.30 -5.06 -1.80
C GLY A 62 -7.00 -4.86 -1.03
N TRP A 63 -6.08 -4.04 -1.55
CA TRP A 63 -4.85 -3.67 -0.83
C TRP A 63 -5.12 -2.56 0.18
N THR A 64 -4.40 -2.55 1.29
CA THR A 64 -4.28 -1.38 2.17
C THR A 64 -3.02 -0.62 1.78
N VAL A 65 -3.14 0.70 1.61
CA VAL A 65 -2.02 1.51 1.10
C VAL A 65 -1.70 2.64 2.08
N ASP A 66 -0.47 2.63 2.59
CA ASP A 66 0.06 3.74 3.37
C ASP A 66 0.95 4.62 2.49
N THR A 67 0.98 5.93 2.77
CA THR A 67 1.78 6.89 2.01
C THR A 67 2.69 7.68 2.93
N VAL A 68 3.93 7.90 2.48
CA VAL A 68 4.95 8.66 3.21
C VAL A 68 5.66 9.59 2.26
N ALA A 69 5.66 10.89 2.58
CA ALA A 69 6.51 11.86 1.90
C ALA A 69 7.96 11.72 2.36
N ALA A 70 8.89 11.74 1.40
CA ALA A 70 10.31 11.76 1.65
C ALA A 70 10.69 13.08 2.35
N ASN A 71 11.31 12.95 3.52
CA ASN A 71 11.82 14.05 4.31
C ASN A 71 13.17 13.59 4.89
N PRO A 72 14.28 14.14 4.39
CA PRO A 72 15.62 13.76 4.84
C PRO A 72 15.91 13.99 6.33
N ALA A 73 15.10 14.80 7.02
CA ALA A 73 15.27 15.11 8.44
C ALA A 73 14.49 14.15 9.35
N ASP A 74 13.24 13.82 9.00
CA ASP A 74 12.31 13.22 9.96
C ASP A 74 11.72 11.87 9.55
N SER A 75 11.56 11.57 8.26
CA SER A 75 10.90 10.33 7.87
C SER A 75 11.85 9.13 7.97
N ARG A 76 11.42 8.14 8.75
CA ARG A 76 12.06 6.82 8.86
C ARG A 76 11.02 5.75 8.53
N PRO A 77 10.67 5.59 7.24
CA PRO A 77 9.67 4.61 6.85
C PRO A 77 10.11 3.22 7.32
N ILE A 78 9.14 2.38 7.66
CA ILE A 78 9.38 0.99 8.04
C ILE A 78 8.71 0.13 7.00
N ALA A 79 9.49 -0.50 6.13
CA ALA A 79 8.96 -1.35 5.08
C ALA A 79 8.53 -2.74 5.60
N GLY A 80 9.02 -3.15 6.77
CA GLY A 80 8.62 -4.40 7.41
C GLY A 80 7.13 -4.45 7.70
N GLY A 81 6.44 -5.47 7.16
CA GLY A 81 4.99 -5.63 7.28
C GLY A 81 4.19 -5.07 6.09
N TYR A 82 4.88 -4.71 5.01
CA TYR A 82 4.28 -4.46 3.69
C TYR A 82 4.73 -5.56 2.72
N ASP A 83 3.85 -5.90 1.78
CA ASP A 83 4.11 -6.87 0.72
C ASP A 83 4.85 -6.22 -0.46
N ILE A 84 4.64 -4.92 -0.66
CA ILE A 84 5.33 -4.13 -1.68
C ILE A 84 5.63 -2.71 -1.21
N VAL A 85 6.80 -2.19 -1.60
CA VAL A 85 7.18 -0.78 -1.43
C VAL A 85 7.25 -0.09 -2.79
N LEU A 86 6.47 0.97 -2.96
CA LEU A 86 6.50 1.80 -4.15
C LEU A 86 7.29 3.06 -3.87
N VAL A 87 8.19 3.44 -4.78
CA VAL A 87 8.95 4.70 -4.66
C VAL A 87 8.66 5.60 -5.85
N GLY A 88 8.22 6.81 -5.56
CA GLY A 88 7.88 7.84 -6.54
C GLY A 88 8.83 9.02 -6.50
N SER A 89 9.33 9.46 -7.67
CA SER A 89 10.19 10.64 -7.76
C SER A 89 9.92 11.48 -9.01
N PRO A 90 10.07 12.81 -9.01
CA PRO A 90 10.24 13.50 -10.28
C PRO A 90 11.58 13.11 -10.92
N ALA A 91 11.63 13.09 -12.26
CA ALA A 91 12.90 13.04 -12.96
C ALA A 91 13.55 14.43 -12.95
N LEU A 92 14.78 14.52 -12.47
CA LEU A 92 15.55 15.77 -12.40
C LEU A 92 16.79 15.71 -13.29
N GLY A 93 17.26 16.88 -13.74
CA GLY A 93 18.47 17.05 -14.54
C GLY A 93 18.21 17.08 -16.05
N PHE A 94 19.17 17.59 -16.81
CA PHE A 94 19.04 17.77 -18.26
C PHE A 94 19.69 16.64 -19.09
N TRP A 95 20.85 16.12 -18.65
CA TRP A 95 21.65 15.14 -19.41
C TRP A 95 21.90 13.83 -18.64
N HIS A 96 21.96 13.89 -17.31
CA HIS A 96 22.13 12.73 -16.45
C HIS A 96 20.97 12.67 -15.45
N GLY A 97 19.82 12.21 -15.96
CA GLY A 97 18.58 12.15 -15.20
C GLY A 97 18.73 11.33 -13.93
N ARG A 98 18.24 11.87 -12.82
CA ARG A 98 18.24 11.19 -11.51
C ARG A 98 16.91 11.38 -10.80
N ALA A 99 16.66 10.51 -9.84
CA ALA A 99 15.62 10.72 -8.84
C ALA A 99 15.95 11.98 -8.00
N ALA A 100 14.93 12.50 -7.30
CA ALA A 100 15.06 13.62 -6.41
C ALA A 100 16.03 13.33 -5.25
N ASP A 101 16.68 14.38 -4.80
CA ASP A 101 17.74 14.37 -3.78
C ASP A 101 17.25 13.94 -2.40
N ASP A 102 15.95 13.99 -2.15
CA ASP A 102 15.31 13.55 -0.92
C ASP A 102 15.02 12.04 -0.85
N ILE A 103 15.05 11.34 -1.98
CA ILE A 103 14.72 9.91 -2.04
C ILE A 103 15.83 9.06 -1.45
N GLU A 104 17.07 9.20 -1.92
CA GLU A 104 18.18 8.36 -1.47
C GLU A 104 18.40 8.44 0.05
N PRO A 105 18.45 9.63 0.69
CA PRO A 105 18.56 9.73 2.14
C PRO A 105 17.37 9.12 2.90
N THR A 106 16.19 9.11 2.29
CA THR A 106 15.00 8.49 2.88
C THR A 106 15.08 6.96 2.80
N LEU A 107 15.49 6.41 1.65
CA LEU A 107 15.64 4.97 1.45
C LEU A 107 16.73 4.37 2.35
N ARG A 108 17.88 5.03 2.49
CA ARG A 108 18.95 4.60 3.41
C ARG A 108 18.51 4.51 4.88
N ARG A 109 17.45 5.26 5.24
CA ARG A 109 16.87 5.26 6.60
C ARG A 109 15.63 4.37 6.70
N CYS A 110 15.16 3.84 5.57
CA CYS A 110 14.02 2.94 5.53
C CYS A 110 14.41 1.61 6.18
N ARG A 111 13.72 1.25 7.26
CA ARG A 111 14.05 0.03 8.01
C ARG A 111 13.37 -1.17 7.39
N ARG A 112 14.09 -2.29 7.34
CA ARG A 112 13.61 -3.60 6.87
C ARG A 112 13.14 -3.57 5.41
N LEU A 113 13.84 -2.85 4.54
CA LEU A 113 13.56 -2.81 3.11
C LEU A 113 14.13 -4.03 2.36
N GLU A 114 15.20 -4.61 2.89
CA GLU A 114 15.85 -5.79 2.34
C GLU A 114 14.86 -6.97 2.20
N GLY A 115 14.90 -7.62 1.04
CA GLY A 115 14.07 -8.78 0.72
C GLY A 115 12.65 -8.45 0.28
N ILE A 116 12.24 -7.18 0.31
CA ILE A 116 10.86 -6.76 -0.01
C ILE A 116 10.71 -6.48 -1.51
N SER A 117 9.58 -6.88 -2.10
CA SER A 117 9.24 -6.50 -3.47
C SER A 117 9.03 -4.99 -3.58
N ALA A 118 9.55 -4.39 -4.64
CA ALA A 118 9.45 -2.95 -4.85
C ALA A 118 8.94 -2.61 -6.25
N ALA A 119 8.42 -1.40 -6.39
CA ALA A 119 8.13 -0.80 -7.68
C ALA A 119 8.60 0.65 -7.71
N ALA A 120 8.99 1.12 -8.89
CA ALA A 120 9.49 2.48 -9.07
C ALA A 120 8.61 3.26 -10.04
N PHE A 121 8.31 4.51 -9.75
CA PHE A 121 7.71 5.39 -10.74
C PHE A 121 8.32 6.78 -10.76
N VAL A 122 8.37 7.37 -11.95
CA VAL A 122 8.84 8.74 -12.12
C VAL A 122 7.89 9.60 -12.94
N THR A 123 7.89 10.91 -12.70
CA THR A 123 7.27 11.86 -13.64
C THR A 123 8.22 12.09 -14.82
N PRO A 124 7.72 12.17 -16.07
CA PRO A 124 8.57 12.41 -17.22
C PRO A 124 9.24 13.79 -17.15
N HIS A 125 10.49 13.85 -17.60
CA HIS A 125 11.24 15.09 -17.81
C HIS A 125 12.14 14.96 -19.04
N ALA A 126 11.68 15.46 -20.18
CA ALA A 126 12.43 15.47 -21.44
C ALA A 126 13.26 14.18 -21.67
N PHE A 127 14.56 14.31 -21.89
CA PHE A 127 15.50 13.20 -22.12
C PHE A 127 16.01 12.51 -20.83
N ALA A 128 15.66 13.02 -19.65
CA ALA A 128 16.15 12.54 -18.35
C ALA A 128 15.31 11.42 -17.72
N THR A 129 14.14 11.14 -18.28
CA THR A 129 13.16 10.21 -17.68
C THR A 129 13.71 8.80 -17.46
N GLN A 130 14.31 8.20 -18.49
CA GLN A 130 14.79 6.81 -18.40
C GLN A 130 15.99 6.66 -17.46
N SER A 131 16.91 7.63 -17.46
CA SER A 131 18.05 7.64 -16.54
C SER A 131 17.60 7.85 -15.09
N ALA A 132 16.62 8.73 -14.85
CA ALA A 132 16.04 8.90 -13.52
C ALA A 132 15.36 7.64 -13.01
N LEU A 133 14.62 6.93 -13.87
CA LEU A 133 13.97 5.67 -13.51
C LEU A 133 15.00 4.57 -13.19
N ARG A 134 16.04 4.42 -14.03
CA ARG A 134 17.15 3.48 -13.75
C ARG A 134 17.87 3.82 -12.46
N HIS A 135 18.13 5.10 -12.21
CA HIS A 135 18.73 5.55 -10.96
C HIS A 135 17.86 5.19 -9.75
N LEU A 136 16.54 5.40 -9.84
CA LEU A 136 15.62 5.07 -8.77
C LEU A 136 15.56 3.56 -8.47
N MET A 137 15.54 2.73 -9.52
CA MET A 137 15.57 1.28 -9.37
C MET A 137 16.89 0.81 -8.73
N ALA A 138 18.03 1.36 -9.18
CA ALA A 138 19.34 1.03 -8.61
C ALA A 138 19.42 1.41 -7.12
N LEU A 139 18.80 2.52 -6.70
CA LEU A 139 18.73 2.87 -5.28
C LEU A 139 17.94 1.84 -4.48
N LEU A 140 16.78 1.39 -4.98
CA LEU A 140 15.97 0.36 -4.32
C LEU A 140 16.72 -0.96 -4.17
N GLU A 141 17.33 -1.44 -5.26
CA GLU A 141 18.08 -2.70 -5.27
C GLU A 141 19.32 -2.64 -4.37
N ARG A 142 20.00 -1.49 -4.30
CA ARG A 142 21.13 -1.28 -3.41
C ARG A 142 20.74 -1.40 -1.93
N GLU A 143 19.54 -0.98 -1.55
CA GLU A 143 19.01 -1.17 -0.20
C GLU A 143 18.36 -2.56 0.01
N GLY A 144 18.54 -3.49 -0.95
CA GLY A 144 18.15 -4.89 -0.85
C GLY A 144 16.71 -5.21 -1.29
N ALA A 145 15.98 -4.26 -1.87
CA ALA A 145 14.64 -4.51 -2.41
C ALA A 145 14.68 -5.17 -3.79
N PHE A 146 13.63 -5.90 -4.16
CA PHE A 146 13.50 -6.52 -5.48
C PHE A 146 12.54 -5.72 -6.36
N VAL A 147 13.06 -4.97 -7.33
CA VAL A 147 12.19 -4.22 -8.25
C VAL A 147 11.42 -5.18 -9.16
N ARG A 148 10.09 -5.19 -9.05
CA ARG A 148 9.18 -6.06 -9.81
C ARG A 148 8.54 -5.38 -11.01
N ASP A 149 8.32 -4.07 -10.93
CA ASP A 149 7.71 -3.28 -11.99
C ASP A 149 8.13 -1.82 -11.86
N PHE A 150 8.02 -1.07 -12.95
CA PHE A 150 8.34 0.33 -13.00
C PHE A 150 7.51 1.07 -14.04
N ALA A 151 7.31 2.37 -13.84
CA ALA A 151 6.56 3.18 -14.78
C ALA A 151 7.04 4.63 -14.87
N THR A 152 6.79 5.24 -16.02
CA THR A 152 6.74 6.69 -16.15
C THR A 152 5.28 7.11 -16.09
N LEU A 153 4.93 8.01 -15.17
CA LEU A 153 3.56 8.41 -14.91
C LEU A 153 3.42 9.92 -15.07
N SER A 154 2.57 10.36 -16.00
CA SER A 154 2.24 11.77 -16.22
C SER A 154 0.84 12.14 -15.78
N THR A 155 -0.06 11.16 -15.62
CA THR A 155 -1.47 11.42 -15.28
C THR A 155 -1.97 10.52 -14.14
N PRO A 156 -2.98 10.97 -13.35
CA PRO A 156 -3.60 10.14 -12.32
C PRO A 156 -4.19 8.82 -12.85
N HIS A 157 -4.76 8.84 -14.07
CA HIS A 157 -5.30 7.64 -14.70
C HIS A 157 -4.20 6.60 -15.00
N GLN A 158 -3.05 7.03 -15.53
CA GLN A 158 -1.91 6.12 -15.72
C GLN A 158 -1.42 5.54 -14.39
N ALA A 159 -1.40 6.37 -13.34
CA ALA A 159 -1.06 5.96 -12.00
C ALA A 159 -2.03 4.90 -11.44
N GLU A 160 -3.33 5.06 -11.68
CA GLU A 160 -4.34 4.07 -11.30
C GLU A 160 -4.16 2.75 -12.03
N GLU A 161 -3.95 2.77 -13.34
CA GLU A 161 -3.67 1.56 -14.12
C GLU A 161 -2.38 0.88 -13.69
N PHE A 162 -1.35 1.65 -13.33
CA PHE A 162 -0.13 1.12 -12.74
C PHE A 162 -0.40 0.44 -11.40
N GLY A 163 -1.17 1.04 -10.50
CA GLY A 163 -1.59 0.42 -9.24
C GLY A 163 -2.37 -0.89 -9.45
N LYS A 164 -3.29 -0.92 -10.41
CA LYS A 164 -4.04 -2.14 -10.78
C LYS A 164 -3.12 -3.24 -11.34
N ARG A 165 -2.10 -2.86 -12.11
CA ARG A 165 -1.10 -3.80 -12.64
C ARG A 165 -0.26 -4.40 -11.50
N LEU A 166 0.20 -3.58 -10.57
CA LEU A 166 0.95 -4.02 -9.39
C LEU A 166 0.15 -5.00 -8.52
N ALA A 167 -1.14 -4.74 -8.33
CA ALA A 167 -2.02 -5.63 -7.56
C ALA A 167 -2.10 -7.07 -8.11
N ARG A 168 -1.73 -7.29 -9.38
CA ARG A 168 -1.72 -8.60 -10.04
C ARG A 168 -0.40 -9.36 -9.89
N LEU A 169 0.64 -8.74 -9.33
CA LEU A 169 1.98 -9.34 -9.15
C LEU A 169 2.07 -10.33 -7.98
N ARG A 170 0.91 -10.77 -7.47
CA ARG A 170 0.80 -11.81 -6.44
C ARG A 170 1.46 -13.12 -6.85
#